data_AF-A0A8X7VJY5-F1
#
_entry.id   AF-A0A8X7VJY5-F1
#
_cell.length_a   1.000
_cell.length_b   1.000
_cell.length_c   1.000
_cell.angle_alpha   90.00
_cell.angle_beta   90.00
_cell.angle_gamma   90.00
#
_symmetry.space_group_name_H-M   'P 1'
#
loop_
_entity.id
_entity.type
_entity.pdbx_description
1 polymer ?
#
loop_
_entity_poly.entity_id
_entity_poly.type
_entity_poly.pdbx_seq_one_letter_code
_entity_poly.pdbx_strand_id
1 'polypeptide(L)'
;MDPIESIDYDGFETFNGNNTHVDHGWKKVVYPKRNRKQKPTDQASNGGVSGKNVNVANGDNVFRSLEEQAEDRRKRILAAKMAAVDVEDDDEPNGSRSNVYGDSDDEIAARNEKKKAEEEETKKKKKPKKEKTPKVSLPEAAAKIDPSNLEAFLIEASEAYASQPDIQLMRFADYFGRALSGVSSVQFPWVKMFKESSLSKLIDVPLSHIPELVYKTSADWINQRPVEALGGFVLWAFDCILTDLAAHQGGGKGGKKGAQQPPSKSQVAIFVALAMVLRRKPDALTNVLPTLRENSKYQGQDKLPVIVWMMAQVSSQGDLSVGLLSWAHNLLPVVGNKNCNPQSRDLILQLVEKILSNPKARAILVNGAVRKGERLIPPPMFEILVRITFPASSARVKATERFEAVYPLLKEVALAGAPGSKAMKQVTQQIFTFALRLAGEGNPVLAKEATAIAIWAVTENVDCCKQWDNLYKENLEASVAVLKRLVDEWKDHSVKLSSSPSDTATLNRTMKSFRLKNEEAITEGRANGSLYKEADKSCKVISGRLSRGSGCLKGTAITVMVIAAAAAVLSSNPEVTAELKNLVDSLELHQYYNPIITAIKN
;
A
#
# COMPACT_ATOMS: atom_id res chain seq x y z
N MET A 1 -28.12 32.09 -0.16
CA MET A 1 -27.24 32.87 0.73
C MET A 1 -25.91 32.15 0.76
N ASP A 2 -24.98 32.84 0.12
CA ASP A 2 -23.54 32.75 -0.06
C ASP A 2 -22.82 31.42 -0.43
N PRO A 3 -21.95 31.45 -1.47
CA PRO A 3 -21.24 30.30 -2.00
C PRO A 3 -19.82 30.18 -1.43
N ILE A 4 -19.32 28.95 -1.31
CA ILE A 4 -17.92 28.68 -0.96
C ILE A 4 -17.09 28.64 -2.25
N GLU A 5 -16.11 29.54 -2.30
CA GLU A 5 -15.11 29.71 -3.37
C GLU A 5 -14.27 28.46 -3.61
N SER A 6 -13.99 28.23 -4.88
CA SER A 6 -13.01 27.29 -5.42
C SER A 6 -11.59 27.79 -5.15
N ILE A 7 -10.79 26.98 -4.45
CA ILE A 7 -9.33 27.15 -4.39
C ILE A 7 -8.71 26.37 -5.55
N ASP A 8 -8.16 27.12 -6.51
CA ASP A 8 -7.25 26.64 -7.54
C ASP A 8 -5.94 26.18 -6.89
N TYR A 9 -5.48 24.98 -7.27
CA TYR A 9 -4.18 24.44 -6.91
C TYR A 9 -3.36 24.31 -8.19
N ASP A 10 -2.51 25.30 -8.45
CA ASP A 10 -1.47 25.25 -9.46
C ASP A 10 -0.13 25.63 -8.81
N GLY A 11 0.92 24.87 -9.09
CA GLY A 11 2.26 25.13 -8.56
C GLY A 11 3.20 23.92 -8.54
N PHE A 12 3.44 23.29 -9.70
CA PHE A 12 4.65 22.50 -9.93
C PHE A 12 5.73 23.43 -10.47
N GLU A 13 6.68 23.86 -9.62
CA GLU A 13 7.87 24.57 -10.08
C GLU A 13 9.01 23.60 -10.41
N THR A 14 9.48 23.73 -11.64
CA THR A 14 10.70 23.15 -12.20
C THR A 14 11.95 23.84 -11.66
N PHE A 15 12.88 23.10 -11.05
CA PHE A 15 14.20 23.63 -10.68
C PHE A 15 15.23 23.36 -11.78
N ASN A 16 15.67 24.42 -12.43
CA ASN A 16 16.90 24.49 -13.22
C ASN A 16 17.95 25.24 -12.37
N GLY A 17 19.19 24.74 -12.34
CA GLY A 17 20.23 25.23 -11.44
C GLY A 17 20.83 26.58 -11.84
N ASN A 18 21.10 27.43 -10.85
CA ASN A 18 22.29 28.28 -10.83
C ASN A 18 22.65 28.72 -9.41
N ASN A 19 23.96 28.74 -9.17
CA ASN A 19 24.65 29.02 -7.91
C ASN A 19 24.51 30.49 -7.48
N THR A 20 24.05 30.76 -6.25
CA THR A 20 24.56 31.86 -5.40
C THR A 20 24.30 31.56 -3.92
N HIS A 21 25.37 31.60 -3.14
CA HIS A 21 25.47 31.38 -1.71
C HIS A 21 24.82 32.52 -0.92
N VAL A 22 23.78 32.24 -0.13
CA VAL A 22 23.28 33.15 0.90
C VAL A 22 23.17 32.40 2.23
N ASP A 23 23.94 32.91 3.18
CA ASP A 23 24.14 32.43 4.54
C ASP A 23 22.91 32.78 5.40
N HIS A 24 22.23 31.78 5.97
CA HIS A 24 21.13 31.97 6.90
C HIS A 24 21.54 31.55 8.31
N GLY A 25 21.80 32.58 9.13
CA GLY A 25 22.30 32.46 10.50
C GLY A 25 21.38 31.68 11.44
N TRP A 26 21.96 30.69 12.10
CA TRP A 26 21.36 29.98 13.21
C TRP A 26 21.43 30.82 14.49
N LYS A 27 20.28 31.25 15.03
CA LYS A 27 20.17 31.79 16.40
C LYS A 27 19.90 30.66 17.40
N LYS A 28 20.87 30.46 18.29
CA LYS A 28 20.85 29.55 19.44
C LYS A 28 19.88 30.06 20.51
N VAL A 29 18.80 29.33 20.79
CA VAL A 29 17.89 29.61 21.91
C VAL A 29 18.31 28.78 23.12
N VAL A 30 18.78 29.45 24.18
CA VAL A 30 19.15 28.87 25.46
C VAL A 30 18.01 29.10 26.45
N TYR A 31 17.50 28.04 27.08
CA TYR A 31 16.56 28.14 28.21
C TYR A 31 17.33 28.10 29.54
N PRO A 32 17.15 29.09 30.45
CA PRO A 32 17.65 28.97 31.82
C PRO A 32 16.69 28.13 32.67
N LYS A 33 17.24 27.12 33.35
CA LYS A 33 16.60 26.34 34.42
C LYS A 33 16.13 27.26 35.55
N ARG A 34 14.87 27.13 35.99
CA ARG A 34 14.37 27.82 37.19
C ARG A 34 14.03 26.81 38.29
N ASN A 35 14.75 26.92 39.41
CA ASN A 35 14.56 26.15 40.63
C ASN A 35 13.37 26.67 41.44
N ARG A 36 12.70 25.70 42.09
CA ARG A 36 11.59 25.79 43.04
C ARG A 36 12.02 26.49 44.35
N LYS A 37 11.20 27.40 44.89
CA LYS A 37 11.01 27.64 46.33
C LYS A 37 9.67 28.35 46.60
N GLN A 38 9.00 27.88 47.65
CA GLN A 38 7.66 28.24 48.15
C GLN A 38 7.66 29.49 49.05
N LYS A 39 6.43 29.94 49.37
CA LYS A 39 5.90 30.61 50.60
C LYS A 39 5.54 32.12 50.46
N PRO A 40 4.61 32.67 51.29
CA PRO A 40 3.15 32.53 51.20
C PRO A 40 2.36 33.88 51.19
N THR A 41 1.04 33.73 51.28
CA THR A 41 -0.20 34.53 51.18
C THR A 41 -0.33 35.92 51.86
N ASP A 42 -1.42 36.61 51.43
CA ASP A 42 -2.26 37.68 52.05
C ASP A 42 -2.11 39.07 51.37
N GLN A 43 -3.14 39.86 50.99
CA GLN A 43 -4.57 39.96 51.36
C GLN A 43 -5.38 40.82 50.32
N ALA A 44 -6.71 40.58 50.29
CA ALA A 44 -7.91 41.32 49.81
C ALA A 44 -7.81 42.71 49.13
N SER A 45 -8.59 43.05 48.09
CA SER A 45 -10.04 43.39 48.06
C SER A 45 -10.40 43.83 46.61
N ASN A 46 -11.59 43.77 45.99
CA ASN A 46 -12.98 44.09 46.36
C ASN A 46 -13.97 43.50 45.32
N GLY A 47 -15.23 43.25 45.74
CA GLY A 47 -16.34 42.62 44.97
C GLY A 47 -17.07 43.49 43.93
N GLY A 48 -18.19 43.11 43.31
CA GLY A 48 -19.16 42.00 43.54
C GLY A 48 -19.92 41.58 42.24
N VAL A 49 -20.52 40.38 42.17
CA VAL A 49 -21.91 39.96 42.54
C VAL A 49 -22.92 40.25 41.40
N SER A 50 -23.82 39.38 40.90
CA SER A 50 -24.60 38.26 41.49
C SER A 50 -25.16 37.30 40.42
N GLY A 51 -25.49 36.05 40.81
CA GLY A 51 -26.34 35.16 40.00
C GLY A 51 -26.60 33.73 40.53
N LYS A 52 -27.37 33.61 41.63
CA LYS A 52 -28.20 32.47 42.11
C LYS A 52 -27.56 31.20 42.74
N ASN A 53 -28.08 30.91 43.95
CA ASN A 53 -27.83 29.79 44.86
C ASN A 53 -28.44 28.44 44.42
N VAL A 54 -27.73 27.34 44.71
CA VAL A 54 -28.30 26.07 45.20
C VAL A 54 -27.33 25.44 46.23
N ASN A 55 -27.87 25.22 47.43
CA ASN A 55 -27.54 24.35 48.57
C ASN A 55 -26.14 23.71 48.78
N VAL A 56 -25.72 23.84 50.04
CA VAL A 56 -24.53 23.33 50.75
C VAL A 56 -24.63 21.83 51.07
N ALA A 57 -23.55 21.07 50.84
CA ALA A 57 -23.02 20.06 51.78
C ALA A 57 -21.65 19.50 51.32
N ASN A 58 -20.72 19.41 52.27
CA ASN A 58 -19.50 18.59 52.29
C ASN A 58 -18.41 18.81 51.21
N GLY A 59 -17.44 19.66 51.57
CA GLY A 59 -16.07 19.47 51.13
C GLY A 59 -15.47 18.27 51.87
N ASP A 60 -15.31 17.15 51.17
CA ASP A 60 -14.60 15.98 51.70
C ASP A 60 -13.59 15.47 50.66
N ASN A 61 -12.33 15.85 50.91
CA ASN A 61 -11.06 15.27 50.49
C ASN A 61 -11.09 14.15 49.42
N VAL A 62 -11.16 14.54 48.15
CA VAL A 62 -11.06 13.65 46.96
C VAL A 62 -9.74 12.85 46.92
N PHE A 63 -8.69 13.34 47.57
CA PHE A 63 -7.37 12.69 47.57
C PHE A 63 -7.17 11.67 48.70
N ARG A 64 -8.03 11.65 49.72
CA ARG A 64 -7.88 10.72 50.86
C ARG A 64 -8.06 9.26 50.43
N SER A 65 -8.99 8.99 49.53
CA SER A 65 -9.21 7.63 48.99
C SER A 65 -8.03 7.16 48.12
N LEU A 66 -7.35 8.10 47.45
CA LEU A 66 -6.15 7.83 46.66
C LEU A 66 -4.90 7.60 47.55
N GLU A 67 -4.79 8.33 48.65
CA GLU A 67 -3.76 8.17 49.67
C GLU A 67 -3.91 6.82 50.40
N GLU A 68 -5.13 6.46 50.83
CA GLU A 68 -5.44 5.16 51.44
C GLU A 68 -5.12 4.00 50.48
N GLN A 69 -5.46 4.13 49.19
CA GLN A 69 -5.14 3.11 48.19
C GLN A 69 -3.63 2.96 47.95
N ALA A 70 -2.87 4.06 48.05
CA ALA A 70 -1.41 4.05 47.92
C ALA A 70 -0.74 3.43 49.17
N GLU A 71 -1.25 3.73 50.36
CA GLU A 71 -0.78 3.13 51.61
C GLU A 71 -1.07 1.63 51.68
N ASP A 72 -2.26 1.21 51.25
CA ASP A 72 -2.65 -0.19 51.23
C ASP A 72 -1.82 -1.00 50.21
N ARG A 73 -1.47 -0.39 49.07
CA ARG A 73 -0.53 -0.97 48.09
C ARG A 73 0.88 -1.09 48.67
N ARG A 74 1.34 -0.13 49.47
CA ARG A 74 2.65 -0.21 50.17
C ARG A 74 2.65 -1.30 51.23
N LYS A 75 1.58 -1.43 52.03
CA LYS A 75 1.42 -2.49 53.02
C LYS A 75 1.43 -3.87 52.36
N ARG A 76 0.74 -4.04 51.23
CA ARG A 76 0.75 -5.31 50.46
C ARG A 76 2.12 -5.65 49.89
N ILE A 77 2.88 -4.66 49.41
CA ILE A 77 4.26 -4.88 48.93
C ILE A 77 5.19 -5.27 50.08
N LEU A 78 5.04 -4.65 51.26
CA LEU A 78 5.82 -5.00 52.44
C LEU A 78 5.45 -6.39 52.98
N ALA A 79 4.16 -6.72 53.05
CA ALA A 79 3.70 -8.05 53.45
C ALA A 79 4.17 -9.16 52.49
N ALA A 80 4.15 -8.90 51.17
CA ALA A 80 4.67 -9.84 50.18
C ALA A 80 6.20 -9.99 50.25
N LYS A 81 6.92 -8.95 50.67
CA LYS A 81 8.36 -9.03 50.93
C LYS A 81 8.67 -9.78 52.22
N MET A 82 7.86 -9.63 53.27
CA MET A 82 8.01 -10.38 54.52
C MET A 82 7.65 -11.86 54.33
N ALA A 83 6.60 -12.17 53.58
CA ALA A 83 6.22 -13.55 53.24
C ALA A 83 7.23 -14.27 52.32
N ALA A 84 8.09 -13.54 51.62
CA ALA A 84 9.17 -14.10 50.81
C ALA A 84 10.47 -14.35 51.61
N VAL A 85 10.52 -13.93 52.88
CA VAL A 85 11.65 -14.13 53.80
C VAL A 85 11.38 -15.29 54.78
N ASP A 86 10.12 -15.72 54.96
CA ASP A 86 9.72 -16.81 55.88
C ASP A 86 9.77 -18.24 55.26
N VAL A 87 10.57 -18.46 54.22
CA VAL A 87 10.87 -19.82 53.72
C VAL A 87 12.37 -19.95 53.53
N GLU A 88 13.12 -20.00 54.64
CA GLU A 88 14.43 -20.62 54.83
C GLU A 88 14.85 -20.37 56.30
N ASP A 89 14.70 -21.38 57.15
CA ASP A 89 15.26 -21.41 58.51
C ASP A 89 16.66 -22.04 58.48
N ASP A 90 17.58 -21.37 59.20
CA ASP A 90 18.67 -21.87 60.06
C ASP A 90 20.00 -21.13 59.84
N ASP A 91 20.27 -20.11 60.66
CA ASP A 91 21.42 -20.09 61.59
C ASP A 91 21.49 -18.78 62.42
N GLU A 92 21.90 -18.96 63.67
CA GLU A 92 21.81 -18.08 64.85
C GLU A 92 22.61 -16.74 64.85
N PRO A 93 22.39 -15.85 65.88
CA PRO A 93 22.57 -14.40 65.78
C PRO A 93 23.83 -13.86 66.47
N ASN A 94 24.31 -12.68 66.07
CA ASN A 94 24.99 -11.78 67.01
C ASN A 94 25.08 -10.31 66.57
N GLY A 95 24.88 -9.40 67.53
CA GLY A 95 25.71 -8.19 67.64
C GLY A 95 25.15 -6.86 67.13
N SER A 96 24.60 -6.08 68.06
CA SER A 96 24.12 -4.70 67.93
C SER A 96 25.20 -3.63 67.63
N ARG A 97 24.67 -2.41 67.34
CA ARG A 97 25.26 -1.04 67.45
C ARG A 97 26.14 -0.59 66.27
N SER A 98 26.14 0.66 65.82
CA SER A 98 25.36 1.88 66.10
C SER A 98 25.75 2.91 65.02
N ASN A 99 24.92 3.93 64.81
CA ASN A 99 25.21 5.19 64.10
C ASN A 99 26.64 5.71 64.28
N VAL A 100 27.17 6.41 63.27
CA VAL A 100 27.64 7.82 63.35
C VAL A 100 27.98 8.35 61.95
N TYR A 101 27.47 9.55 61.66
CA TYR A 101 27.81 10.43 60.54
C TYR A 101 29.26 10.93 60.66
N GLY A 102 29.96 11.08 59.53
CA GLY A 102 31.29 11.71 59.50
C GLY A 102 31.69 12.10 58.08
N ASP A 103 31.43 13.35 57.77
CA ASP A 103 31.80 14.13 56.60
C ASP A 103 33.32 14.38 56.50
N SER A 104 33.79 14.66 55.27
CA SER A 104 34.96 15.49 54.89
C SER A 104 35.92 14.83 53.89
N ASP A 105 35.73 15.25 52.63
CA ASP A 105 36.66 15.88 51.68
C ASP A 105 38.18 15.55 51.63
N ASP A 106 38.66 15.74 50.38
CA ASP A 106 40.03 16.00 49.89
C ASP A 106 40.99 14.80 49.79
N GLU A 107 41.85 14.66 48.79
CA GLU A 107 42.10 15.32 47.51
C GLU A 107 43.13 14.43 46.76
N ILE A 108 43.10 14.50 45.43
CA ILE A 108 44.27 14.52 44.53
C ILE A 108 45.27 13.33 44.55
N ALA A 109 45.05 12.48 43.55
CA ALA A 109 45.94 12.19 42.42
C ALA A 109 47.48 12.17 42.58
N ALA A 110 48.01 11.16 41.85
CA ALA A 110 49.29 11.11 41.16
C ALA A 110 50.47 10.48 41.93
N ARG A 111 50.77 9.23 41.57
CA ARG A 111 51.98 8.99 40.79
C ARG A 111 51.92 7.69 39.98
N ASN A 112 51.93 7.85 38.67
CA ASN A 112 52.46 6.87 37.74
C ASN A 112 53.93 6.59 38.09
N GLU A 113 54.37 5.33 38.06
CA GLU A 113 55.29 4.89 37.01
C GLU A 113 55.61 3.39 37.09
N LYS A 114 55.52 2.80 35.90
CA LYS A 114 55.93 1.46 35.47
C LYS A 114 57.28 0.98 36.04
N LYS A 115 57.36 -0.32 36.31
CA LYS A 115 58.33 -1.29 35.72
C LYS A 115 57.95 -2.69 36.24
N LYS A 116 57.34 -3.55 35.43
CA LYS A 116 57.97 -4.60 34.59
C LYS A 116 59.02 -5.44 35.35
N ALA A 117 58.61 -6.64 35.76
CA ALA A 117 59.36 -7.89 35.62
C ALA A 117 58.39 -9.06 35.76
N GLU A 118 58.33 -9.90 34.74
CA GLU A 118 57.66 -11.19 34.70
C GLU A 118 58.49 -12.24 35.46
N GLU A 119 57.83 -13.17 36.15
CA GLU A 119 57.99 -14.64 36.05
C GLU A 119 57.17 -15.27 37.20
N GLU A 120 56.09 -15.97 36.85
CA GLU A 120 55.93 -17.43 37.05
C GLU A 120 55.95 -17.82 38.55
N GLU A 121 54.92 -18.38 39.17
CA GLU A 121 54.15 -19.55 38.74
C GLU A 121 53.02 -19.81 39.76
N THR A 122 51.99 -20.57 39.35
CA THR A 122 51.00 -21.28 40.21
C THR A 122 49.83 -20.49 40.84
N LYS A 123 48.65 -20.58 40.21
CA LYS A 123 47.55 -21.50 40.65
C LYS A 123 46.29 -21.28 39.82
N LYS A 124 45.96 -22.29 39.01
CA LYS A 124 44.69 -22.52 38.34
C LYS A 124 43.52 -22.39 39.33
N LYS A 125 42.78 -21.28 39.30
CA LYS A 125 41.35 -21.27 39.69
C LYS A 125 40.52 -21.27 38.43
N LYS A 126 39.94 -22.45 38.12
CA LYS A 126 38.91 -22.62 37.09
C LYS A 126 37.79 -21.63 37.37
N LYS A 127 37.60 -20.65 36.49
CA LYS A 127 36.35 -19.88 36.43
C LYS A 127 35.21 -20.87 36.18
N PRO A 128 34.06 -20.75 36.88
CA PRO A 128 32.92 -21.61 36.61
C PRO A 128 32.57 -21.49 35.12
N LYS A 129 32.49 -22.66 34.48
CA LYS A 129 32.02 -22.80 33.10
C LYS A 129 30.64 -22.15 33.09
N LYS A 130 30.49 -21.00 32.42
CA LYS A 130 29.17 -20.50 32.00
C LYS A 130 28.46 -21.71 31.43
N GLU A 131 27.35 -22.12 32.05
CA GLU A 131 26.44 -23.08 31.44
C GLU A 131 26.21 -22.59 30.01
N LYS A 132 26.60 -23.43 29.05
CA LYS A 132 26.34 -23.15 27.65
C LYS A 132 24.82 -23.08 27.56
N THR A 133 24.29 -21.88 27.31
CA THR A 133 22.89 -21.69 26.96
C THR A 133 22.49 -22.80 25.98
N PRO A 134 21.44 -23.58 26.27
CA PRO A 134 21.09 -24.72 25.44
C PRO A 134 20.82 -24.21 24.02
N LYS A 135 21.59 -24.74 23.05
CA LYS A 135 21.53 -24.41 21.62
C LYS A 135 20.33 -25.09 20.98
N VAL A 136 19.12 -24.83 21.46
CA VAL A 136 17.91 -25.45 20.89
C VAL A 136 17.64 -24.78 19.55
N SER A 137 17.52 -25.57 18.49
CA SER A 137 17.14 -25.05 17.18
C SER A 137 15.66 -24.63 17.17
N LEU A 138 15.26 -23.75 16.25
CA LEU A 138 13.85 -23.34 16.12
C LEU A 138 12.89 -24.55 15.92
N PRO A 139 13.19 -25.53 15.05
CA PRO A 139 12.36 -26.73 14.91
C PRO A 139 12.21 -27.52 16.22
N GLU A 140 13.30 -27.72 16.95
CA GLU A 140 13.29 -28.47 18.22
C GLU A 140 12.47 -27.77 19.30
N ALA A 141 12.53 -26.44 19.37
CA ALA A 141 11.73 -25.67 20.31
C ALA A 141 10.24 -25.69 19.91
N ALA A 142 9.94 -25.51 18.62
CA ALA A 142 8.58 -25.50 18.11
C ALA A 142 7.88 -26.88 18.23
N ALA A 143 8.62 -27.98 18.07
CA ALA A 143 8.10 -29.34 18.23
C ALA A 143 7.65 -29.66 19.67
N LYS A 144 8.11 -28.91 20.67
CA LYS A 144 7.73 -29.08 22.08
C LYS A 144 6.46 -28.32 22.46
N ILE A 145 5.89 -27.54 21.55
CA ILE A 145 4.65 -26.81 21.80
C ILE A 145 3.51 -27.82 21.74
N ASP A 146 2.85 -28.02 22.88
CA ASP A 146 1.65 -28.85 22.97
C ASP A 146 0.43 -28.05 22.47
N PRO A 147 -0.27 -28.50 21.41
CA PRO A 147 -1.45 -27.82 20.89
C PRO A 147 -2.58 -27.69 21.91
N SER A 148 -2.77 -28.68 22.80
CA SER A 148 -3.83 -28.64 23.82
C SER A 148 -3.53 -27.61 24.90
N ASN A 149 -2.26 -27.52 25.33
CA ASN A 149 -1.81 -26.45 26.22
C ASN A 149 -1.97 -25.06 25.59
N LEU A 150 -1.64 -24.90 24.31
CA LEU A 150 -1.86 -23.65 23.58
C LEU A 150 -3.35 -23.30 23.55
N GLU A 151 -4.22 -24.23 23.18
CA GLU A 151 -5.66 -24.01 23.13
C GLU A 151 -6.23 -23.55 24.47
N ALA A 152 -5.89 -24.25 25.56
CA ALA A 152 -6.30 -23.88 26.90
C ALA A 152 -5.83 -22.47 27.30
N PHE A 153 -4.58 -22.12 26.98
CA PHE A 153 -4.05 -20.77 27.23
C PHE A 153 -4.80 -19.69 26.44
N LEU A 154 -5.16 -19.96 25.18
CA LEU A 154 -5.89 -18.99 24.36
C LEU A 154 -7.33 -18.79 24.83
N ILE A 155 -7.98 -19.85 25.32
CA ILE A 155 -9.32 -19.77 25.94
C ILE A 155 -9.23 -18.89 27.19
N GLU A 156 -8.32 -19.21 28.11
CA GLU A 156 -8.12 -18.43 29.34
C GLU A 156 -7.80 -16.96 29.04
N ALA A 157 -6.89 -16.70 28.10
CA ALA A 157 -6.55 -15.33 27.70
C ALA A 157 -7.74 -14.59 27.08
N SER A 158 -8.60 -15.28 26.33
CA SER A 158 -9.81 -14.70 25.74
C SER A 158 -10.83 -14.32 26.80
N GLU A 159 -11.00 -15.15 27.82
CA GLU A 159 -11.92 -14.90 28.94
C GLU A 159 -11.39 -13.79 29.86
N ALA A 160 -10.14 -13.89 30.29
CA ALA A 160 -9.52 -12.93 31.21
C ALA A 160 -9.44 -11.50 30.64
N TYR A 161 -9.35 -11.38 29.32
CA TYR A 161 -9.23 -10.11 28.61
C TYR A 161 -10.36 -9.90 27.60
N ALA A 162 -11.59 -10.36 27.89
CA ALA A 162 -12.71 -10.36 26.94
C ALA A 162 -12.97 -9.00 26.26
N SER A 163 -12.81 -7.88 26.98
CA SER A 163 -13.01 -6.52 26.47
C SER A 163 -11.74 -5.86 25.89
N GLN A 164 -10.60 -6.56 25.87
CA GLN A 164 -9.29 -6.01 25.54
C GLN A 164 -8.58 -6.88 24.49
N PRO A 165 -9.03 -6.86 23.23
CA PRO A 165 -8.49 -7.72 22.17
C PRO A 165 -7.00 -7.48 21.90
N ASP A 166 -6.51 -6.25 22.11
CA ASP A 166 -5.08 -5.94 21.98
C ASP A 166 -4.24 -6.70 23.01
N ILE A 167 -4.72 -6.80 24.26
CA ILE A 167 -4.02 -7.56 25.30
C ILE A 167 -4.05 -9.05 24.98
N GLN A 168 -5.17 -9.58 24.49
CA GLN A 168 -5.24 -10.98 24.05
C GLN A 168 -4.16 -11.30 23.01
N LEU A 169 -3.98 -10.43 22.01
CA LEU A 169 -2.95 -10.60 20.97
C LEU A 169 -1.53 -10.47 21.52
N MET A 170 -1.30 -9.57 22.49
CA MET A 170 -0.03 -9.51 23.20
C MET A 170 0.26 -10.78 24.01
N ARG A 171 -0.75 -11.37 24.66
CA ARG A 171 -0.65 -12.64 25.39
C ARG A 171 -0.36 -13.81 24.46
N PHE A 172 -0.99 -13.83 23.28
CA PHE A 172 -0.68 -14.78 22.22
C PHE A 172 0.81 -14.74 21.84
N ALA A 173 1.37 -13.54 21.60
CA ALA A 173 2.80 -13.40 21.34
C ALA A 173 3.67 -13.79 22.55
N ASP A 174 3.22 -13.52 23.79
CA ASP A 174 3.94 -13.91 25.01
C ASP A 174 4.03 -15.43 25.16
N TYR A 175 2.99 -16.19 24.79
CA TYR A 175 3.01 -17.65 24.80
C TYR A 175 4.15 -18.20 23.95
N PHE A 176 4.21 -17.78 22.68
CA PHE A 176 5.31 -18.16 21.79
C PHE A 176 6.65 -17.62 22.28
N GLY A 177 6.66 -16.44 22.93
CA GLY A 177 7.86 -15.88 23.56
C GLY A 177 8.45 -16.79 24.64
N ARG A 178 7.59 -17.41 25.46
CA ARG A 178 7.99 -18.39 26.48
C ARG A 178 8.41 -19.71 25.86
N ALA A 179 7.59 -20.24 24.95
CA ALA A 179 7.84 -21.53 24.29
C ALA A 179 9.14 -21.52 23.46
N LEU A 180 9.47 -20.40 22.82
CA LEU A 180 10.65 -20.23 21.97
C LEU A 180 11.78 -19.46 22.66
N SER A 181 11.75 -19.34 23.99
CA SER A 181 12.78 -18.62 24.77
C SER A 181 14.17 -19.26 24.68
N GLY A 182 14.24 -20.58 24.45
CA GLY A 182 15.50 -21.31 24.24
C GLY A 182 16.17 -21.07 22.89
N VAL A 183 15.48 -20.43 21.93
CA VAL A 183 16.03 -20.17 20.59
C VAL A 183 16.89 -18.91 20.63
N SER A 184 18.21 -19.10 20.63
CA SER A 184 19.17 -17.99 20.63
C SER A 184 19.20 -17.23 19.28
N SER A 185 19.67 -15.98 19.30
CA SER A 185 19.89 -15.16 18.09
C SER A 185 20.87 -15.78 17.09
N VAL A 186 21.73 -16.71 17.52
CA VAL A 186 22.63 -17.48 16.64
C VAL A 186 21.85 -18.52 15.83
N GLN A 187 20.79 -19.09 16.42
CA GLN A 187 19.93 -20.09 15.76
C GLN A 187 18.86 -19.43 14.88
N PHE A 188 18.56 -18.15 15.11
CA PHE A 188 17.67 -17.34 14.28
C PHE A 188 18.29 -15.97 13.96
N PRO A 189 19.35 -15.91 13.12
CA PRO A 189 20.06 -14.68 12.80
C PRO A 189 19.30 -13.85 11.75
N TRP A 190 18.09 -13.43 12.09
CA TRP A 190 17.11 -12.90 11.14
C TRP A 190 17.63 -11.73 10.31
N VAL A 191 18.41 -10.80 10.88
CA VAL A 191 18.98 -9.67 10.13
C VAL A 191 19.89 -10.14 8.99
N LYS A 192 20.70 -11.17 9.24
CA LYS A 192 21.56 -11.78 8.21
C LYS A 192 20.73 -12.54 7.20
N MET A 193 19.75 -13.31 7.66
CA MET A 193 18.85 -14.08 6.81
C MET A 193 18.11 -13.19 5.80
N PHE A 194 17.56 -12.06 6.26
CA PHE A 194 16.83 -11.10 5.41
C PHE A 194 17.73 -10.33 4.43
N LYS A 195 19.05 -10.28 4.68
CA LYS A 195 20.03 -9.68 3.75
C LYS A 195 20.53 -10.66 2.69
N GLU A 196 20.65 -11.94 3.03
CA GLU A 196 21.37 -12.93 2.22
C GLU A 196 20.46 -13.95 1.54
N SER A 197 19.22 -14.15 2.02
CA SER A 197 18.30 -15.16 1.51
C SER A 197 17.33 -14.60 0.49
N SER A 198 16.94 -15.43 -0.49
CA SER A 198 15.87 -15.09 -1.43
C SER A 198 14.51 -15.00 -0.73
N LEU A 199 13.60 -14.19 -1.27
CA LEU A 199 12.25 -14.05 -0.73
C LEU A 199 11.50 -15.40 -0.69
N SER A 200 11.75 -16.26 -1.68
CA SER A 200 11.18 -17.60 -1.75
C SER A 200 11.52 -18.49 -0.54
N LYS A 201 12.70 -18.32 0.06
CA LYS A 201 13.10 -19.05 1.27
C LYS A 201 12.56 -18.41 2.54
N LEU A 202 12.56 -17.06 2.58
CA LEU A 202 12.16 -16.31 3.76
C LEU A 202 10.66 -16.36 4.03
N ILE A 203 9.84 -16.51 2.99
CA ILE A 203 8.39 -16.48 3.12
C ILE A 203 7.86 -17.61 4.02
N ASP A 204 8.49 -18.78 3.99
CA ASP A 204 8.05 -19.93 4.77
C ASP A 204 8.66 -19.93 6.17
N VAL A 205 9.73 -19.19 6.40
CA VAL A 205 10.34 -19.05 7.73
C VAL A 205 9.67 -17.88 8.49
N PRO A 206 9.30 -18.07 9.77
CA PRO A 206 9.55 -19.24 10.63
C PRO A 206 8.45 -20.32 10.60
N LEU A 207 7.36 -20.14 9.86
CA LEU A 207 6.19 -21.01 9.94
C LEU A 207 6.41 -22.45 9.46
N SER A 208 7.39 -22.68 8.59
CA SER A 208 7.81 -24.01 8.13
C SER A 208 8.32 -24.91 9.27
N HIS A 209 8.66 -24.32 10.42
CA HIS A 209 9.13 -25.04 11.60
C HIS A 209 8.06 -25.21 12.67
N ILE A 210 6.89 -24.60 12.49
CA ILE A 210 5.79 -24.71 13.44
C ILE A 210 4.96 -25.96 13.11
N PRO A 211 4.68 -26.85 14.09
CA PRO A 211 3.81 -28.00 13.87
C PRO A 211 2.42 -27.57 13.35
N GLU A 212 1.87 -28.35 12.41
CA GLU A 212 0.62 -28.02 11.72
C GLU A 212 -0.56 -27.82 12.70
N LEU A 213 -0.68 -28.67 13.72
CA LEU A 213 -1.72 -28.53 14.74
C LEU A 213 -1.58 -27.23 15.54
N VAL A 214 -0.36 -26.84 15.92
CA VAL A 214 -0.09 -25.57 16.61
C VAL A 214 -0.48 -24.38 15.74
N TYR A 215 -0.13 -24.43 14.45
CA TYR A 215 -0.53 -23.41 13.48
C TYR A 215 -2.05 -23.35 13.34
N LYS A 216 -2.72 -24.48 13.20
CA LYS A 216 -4.18 -24.57 13.04
C LYS A 216 -4.92 -24.00 14.26
N THR A 217 -4.56 -24.42 15.47
CA THR A 217 -5.13 -23.90 16.72
C THR A 217 -4.96 -22.37 16.81
N SER A 218 -3.76 -21.87 16.50
CA SER A 218 -3.49 -20.43 16.47
C SER A 218 -4.34 -19.71 15.43
N ALA A 219 -4.41 -20.26 14.22
CA ALA A 219 -5.13 -19.69 13.10
C ALA A 219 -6.64 -19.62 13.36
N ASP A 220 -7.24 -20.67 13.90
CA ASP A 220 -8.66 -20.71 14.22
C ASP A 220 -9.02 -19.67 15.29
N TRP A 221 -8.15 -19.49 16.29
CA TRP A 221 -8.31 -18.46 17.32
C TRP A 221 -8.14 -17.03 16.77
N ILE A 222 -7.08 -16.77 15.99
CA ILE A 222 -6.85 -15.49 15.31
C ILE A 222 -8.05 -15.12 14.44
N ASN A 223 -8.68 -16.11 13.79
CA ASN A 223 -9.77 -15.86 12.86
C ASN A 223 -11.01 -15.23 13.52
N GLN A 224 -11.13 -15.36 14.84
CA GLN A 224 -12.21 -14.82 15.67
C GLN A 224 -11.90 -13.43 16.25
N ARG A 225 -10.69 -12.90 16.04
CA ARG A 225 -10.29 -11.59 16.59
C ARG A 225 -10.75 -10.44 15.68
N PRO A 226 -11.09 -9.25 16.24
CA PRO A 226 -11.42 -8.07 15.46
C PRO A 226 -10.27 -7.64 14.53
N VAL A 227 -10.59 -7.25 13.29
CA VAL A 227 -9.58 -6.91 12.29
C VAL A 227 -8.80 -5.64 12.66
N GLU A 228 -9.44 -4.70 13.37
CA GLU A 228 -8.82 -3.48 13.87
C GLU A 228 -7.73 -3.78 14.90
N ALA A 229 -8.02 -4.68 15.85
CA ALA A 229 -7.05 -5.14 16.86
C ALA A 229 -5.90 -5.91 16.21
N LEU A 230 -6.19 -6.74 15.21
CA LEU A 230 -5.16 -7.43 14.43
C LEU A 230 -4.26 -6.44 13.67
N GLY A 231 -4.81 -5.35 13.12
CA GLY A 231 -4.03 -4.26 12.53
C GLY A 231 -3.13 -3.57 13.55
N GLY A 232 -3.66 -3.26 14.73
CA GLY A 232 -2.88 -2.73 15.86
C GLY A 232 -1.73 -3.66 16.25
N PHE A 233 -1.99 -4.97 16.32
CA PHE A 233 -0.97 -5.98 16.57
C PHE A 233 0.09 -6.06 15.48
N VAL A 234 -0.28 -5.95 14.20
CA VAL A 234 0.68 -5.92 13.08
C VAL A 234 1.66 -4.76 13.23
N LEU A 235 1.17 -3.55 13.57
CA LEU A 235 2.04 -2.39 13.81
C LEU A 235 2.91 -2.59 15.06
N TRP A 236 2.34 -3.08 16.15
CA TRP A 236 3.08 -3.35 17.39
C TRP A 236 4.21 -4.38 17.18
N ALA A 237 3.92 -5.48 16.47
CA ALA A 237 4.90 -6.51 16.15
C ALA A 237 5.98 -5.97 15.22
N PHE A 238 5.60 -5.17 14.22
CA PHE A 238 6.56 -4.52 13.33
C PHE A 238 7.47 -3.54 14.09
N ASP A 239 6.92 -2.76 15.00
CA ASP A 239 7.67 -1.86 15.89
C ASP A 239 8.69 -2.59 16.78
N CYS A 240 8.32 -3.77 17.30
CA CYS A 240 9.25 -4.63 18.02
C CYS A 240 10.42 -5.05 17.12
N ILE A 241 10.13 -5.46 15.89
CA ILE A 241 11.16 -5.84 14.90
C ILE A 241 12.05 -4.66 14.54
N LEU A 242 11.49 -3.46 14.33
CA LEU A 242 12.26 -2.27 13.99
C LEU A 242 13.16 -1.79 15.14
N THR A 243 12.70 -1.95 16.38
CA THR A 243 13.49 -1.63 17.58
C THR A 243 14.69 -2.57 17.69
N ASP A 244 14.50 -3.87 17.46
CA ASP A 244 15.58 -4.85 17.41
C ASP A 244 16.55 -4.58 16.24
N LEU A 245 16.03 -4.22 15.06
CA LEU A 245 16.84 -3.82 13.91
C LEU A 245 17.74 -2.62 14.22
N ALA A 246 17.19 -1.60 14.87
CA ALA A 246 17.95 -0.41 15.27
C ALA A 246 19.05 -0.75 16.28
N ALA A 247 18.79 -1.65 17.22
CA ALA A 247 19.80 -2.15 18.17
C ALA A 247 20.95 -2.87 17.46
N HIS A 248 20.66 -3.63 16.41
CA HIS A 248 21.66 -4.29 15.58
C HIS A 248 22.50 -3.31 14.72
N GLN A 249 21.94 -2.17 14.32
CA GLN A 249 22.63 -1.15 13.52
C GLN A 249 23.43 -0.16 14.38
N GLY A 250 22.97 0.15 15.60
CA GLY A 250 23.59 1.11 16.53
C GLY A 250 24.86 0.63 17.23
N GLY A 251 25.41 -0.54 16.87
CA GLY A 251 26.61 -1.13 17.48
C GLY A 251 27.95 -0.46 17.15
N GLY A 252 27.94 0.67 16.43
CA GLY A 252 29.14 1.49 16.20
C GLY A 252 29.61 2.18 17.49
N LYS A 253 30.90 2.02 17.84
CA LYS A 253 31.54 2.64 19.02
C LYS A 253 31.12 4.10 19.20
N GLY A 254 30.45 4.41 20.32
CA GLY A 254 30.36 5.79 20.84
C GLY A 254 28.95 6.40 20.97
N GLY A 255 27.93 5.67 21.43
CA GLY A 255 26.63 6.23 21.78
C GLY A 255 26.30 6.03 23.26
N LYS A 256 26.07 7.11 24.01
CA LYS A 256 25.66 7.10 25.43
C LYS A 256 24.43 6.19 25.63
N LYS A 257 24.54 5.25 26.58
CA LYS A 257 23.44 4.43 27.11
C LYS A 257 22.32 5.32 27.65
N GLY A 258 21.34 5.65 26.82
CA GLY A 258 19.99 5.99 27.26
C GLY A 258 19.26 4.69 27.59
N ALA A 259 18.69 4.60 28.77
CA ALA A 259 17.98 3.42 29.25
C ALA A 259 16.76 3.11 28.37
N GLN A 260 16.90 2.13 27.48
CA GLN A 260 15.77 1.36 26.96
C GLN A 260 16.05 -0.10 27.27
N GLN A 261 15.17 -0.68 28.08
CA GLN A 261 15.11 -2.10 28.40
C GLN A 261 15.24 -2.94 27.11
N PRO A 262 16.02 -4.04 27.09
CA PRO A 262 15.98 -4.96 25.96
C PRO A 262 14.56 -5.53 25.83
N PRO A 263 14.03 -5.77 24.62
CA PRO A 263 12.73 -6.42 24.48
C PRO A 263 12.82 -7.80 25.14
N SER A 264 12.05 -8.00 26.21
CA SER A 264 11.98 -9.23 27.00
C SER A 264 11.32 -10.40 26.26
N LYS A 265 11.14 -10.29 24.94
CA LYS A 265 10.42 -11.24 24.09
C LYS A 265 11.38 -11.87 23.09
N SER A 266 11.27 -13.19 22.92
CA SER A 266 12.02 -13.93 21.90
C SER A 266 11.67 -13.36 20.51
N GLN A 267 12.67 -12.83 19.79
CA GLN A 267 12.46 -12.16 18.50
C GLN A 267 11.80 -13.09 17.47
N VAL A 268 12.16 -14.37 17.49
CA VAL A 268 11.54 -15.38 16.63
C VAL A 268 10.04 -15.55 16.92
N ALA A 269 9.61 -15.40 18.18
CA ALA A 269 8.20 -15.48 18.52
C ALA A 269 7.38 -14.33 17.91
N ILE A 270 7.95 -13.12 17.82
CA ILE A 270 7.31 -11.98 17.14
C ILE A 270 7.13 -12.29 15.65
N PHE A 271 8.15 -12.83 14.98
CA PHE A 271 8.03 -13.25 13.58
C PHE A 271 7.00 -14.37 13.38
N VAL A 272 6.95 -15.37 14.27
CA VAL A 272 5.96 -16.46 14.22
C VAL A 272 4.54 -15.90 14.35
N ALA A 273 4.28 -15.13 15.41
CA ALA A 273 2.96 -14.58 15.69
C ALA A 273 2.50 -13.64 14.57
N LEU A 274 3.38 -12.75 14.09
CA LEU A 274 3.09 -11.83 12.99
C LEU A 274 2.78 -12.59 11.69
N ALA A 275 3.57 -13.61 11.34
CA ALA A 275 3.33 -14.41 10.15
C ALA A 275 2.00 -15.17 10.22
N MET A 276 1.63 -15.72 11.38
CA MET A 276 0.33 -16.38 11.58
C MET A 276 -0.83 -15.40 11.37
N VAL A 277 -0.75 -14.20 11.94
CA VAL A 277 -1.78 -13.16 11.77
C VAL A 277 -1.92 -12.76 10.30
N LEU A 278 -0.81 -12.46 9.62
CA LEU A 278 -0.81 -12.02 8.22
C LEU A 278 -1.35 -13.09 7.26
N ARG A 279 -0.99 -14.36 7.48
CA ARG A 279 -1.49 -15.48 6.66
C ARG A 279 -2.96 -15.78 6.92
N ARG A 280 -3.42 -15.68 8.17
CA ARG A 280 -4.79 -16.03 8.55
C ARG A 280 -5.81 -14.92 8.25
N LYS A 281 -5.42 -13.66 8.44
CA LYS A 281 -6.26 -12.47 8.25
C LYS A 281 -5.50 -11.39 7.46
N PRO A 282 -5.38 -11.54 6.13
CA PRO A 282 -4.80 -10.55 5.23
C PRO A 282 -5.30 -9.12 5.41
N ASP A 283 -6.59 -8.95 5.74
CA ASP A 283 -7.23 -7.64 5.94
C ASP A 283 -6.56 -6.78 7.04
N ALA A 284 -5.93 -7.44 8.03
CA ALA A 284 -5.16 -6.74 9.06
C ALA A 284 -4.01 -5.93 8.45
N LEU A 285 -3.35 -6.45 7.40
CA LEU A 285 -2.32 -5.71 6.67
C LEU A 285 -2.95 -4.56 5.89
N THR A 286 -4.05 -4.81 5.17
CA THR A 286 -4.77 -3.80 4.37
C THR A 286 -5.14 -2.57 5.20
N ASN A 287 -5.53 -2.75 6.47
CA ASN A 287 -5.87 -1.65 7.37
C ASN A 287 -4.68 -0.77 7.75
N VAL A 288 -3.45 -1.31 7.75
CA VAL A 288 -2.26 -0.58 8.17
C VAL A 288 -1.41 -0.07 6.99
N LEU A 289 -1.72 -0.46 5.75
CA LEU A 289 -0.99 -0.01 4.56
C LEU A 289 -0.84 1.53 4.48
N PRO A 290 -1.88 2.36 4.73
CA PRO A 290 -1.73 3.81 4.71
C PRO A 290 -0.72 4.30 5.75
N THR A 291 -0.78 3.75 6.97
CA THR A 291 0.16 4.08 8.05
C THR A 291 1.60 3.75 7.68
N LEU A 292 1.85 2.60 7.05
CA LEU A 292 3.19 2.21 6.58
C LEU A 292 3.71 3.15 5.48
N ARG A 293 2.82 3.68 4.64
CA ARG A 293 3.16 4.59 3.54
C ARG A 293 3.42 6.01 4.01
N GLU A 294 2.60 6.53 4.92
CA GLU A 294 2.56 7.96 5.25
C GLU A 294 3.45 8.32 6.45
N ASN A 295 3.70 7.37 7.36
CA ASN A 295 4.51 7.63 8.53
C ASN A 295 5.99 7.35 8.25
N SER A 296 6.83 8.38 8.40
CA SER A 296 8.28 8.32 8.19
C SER A 296 8.99 7.28 9.07
N LYS A 297 8.39 6.88 10.20
CA LYS A 297 8.89 5.77 11.05
C LYS A 297 9.01 4.46 10.28
N TYR A 298 8.13 4.19 9.32
CA TYR A 298 8.12 2.93 8.56
C TYR A 298 8.81 3.06 7.20
N GLN A 299 9.18 4.27 6.80
CA GLN A 299 9.93 4.53 5.57
C GLN A 299 11.43 4.32 5.80
N GLY A 300 12.13 3.80 4.78
CA GLY A 300 13.57 3.57 4.83
C GLY A 300 13.99 2.31 4.08
N GLN A 301 15.14 2.35 3.41
CA GLN A 301 15.65 1.23 2.63
C GLN A 301 15.99 0.01 3.50
N ASP A 302 16.42 0.23 4.73
CA ASP A 302 16.75 -0.79 5.72
C ASP A 302 15.53 -1.58 6.23
N LYS A 303 14.33 -1.00 6.12
CA LYS A 303 13.06 -1.57 6.59
C LYS A 303 12.35 -2.38 5.51
N LEU A 304 12.66 -2.12 4.23
CA LEU A 304 12.04 -2.78 3.08
C LEU A 304 12.11 -4.32 3.13
N PRO A 305 13.21 -4.96 3.56
CA PRO A 305 13.24 -6.42 3.70
C PRO A 305 12.11 -6.98 4.57
N VAL A 306 11.83 -6.33 5.69
CA VAL A 306 10.75 -6.76 6.60
C VAL A 306 9.39 -6.46 6.02
N ILE A 307 9.19 -5.28 5.40
CA ILE A 307 7.93 -4.89 4.77
C ILE A 307 7.57 -5.86 3.63
N VAL A 308 8.53 -6.17 2.75
CA VAL A 308 8.32 -7.12 1.65
C VAL A 308 8.01 -8.51 2.19
N TRP A 309 8.70 -8.96 3.24
CA TRP A 309 8.40 -10.24 3.88
C TRP A 309 6.97 -10.26 4.46
N MET A 310 6.51 -9.19 5.12
CA MET A 310 5.14 -9.10 5.64
C MET A 310 4.10 -9.21 4.51
N MET A 311 4.30 -8.51 3.40
CA MET A 311 3.43 -8.60 2.22
C MET A 311 3.50 -9.98 1.54
N ALA A 312 4.67 -10.62 1.58
CA ALA A 312 4.84 -11.98 1.10
C ALA A 312 4.05 -12.98 1.95
N GLN A 313 3.98 -12.80 3.28
CA GLN A 313 3.14 -13.67 4.13
C GLN A 313 1.70 -13.71 3.63
N VAL A 314 1.12 -12.57 3.27
CA VAL A 314 -0.27 -12.49 2.78
C VAL A 314 -0.46 -13.23 1.44
N SER A 315 0.43 -13.00 0.48
CA SER A 315 0.32 -13.63 -0.86
C SER A 315 0.67 -15.12 -0.89
N SER A 316 1.33 -15.64 0.15
CA SER A 316 1.79 -17.04 0.22
C SER A 316 0.67 -18.08 0.30
N GLN A 317 -0.47 -17.75 0.93
CA GLN A 317 -1.55 -18.69 1.24
C GLN A 317 -2.89 -18.41 0.54
N GLY A 318 -2.96 -17.44 -0.37
CA GLY A 318 -4.05 -17.39 -1.36
C GLY A 318 -4.65 -16.04 -1.66
N ASP A 319 -4.42 -15.00 -0.85
CA ASP A 319 -4.94 -13.65 -1.17
C ASP A 319 -3.95 -12.86 -2.03
N LEU A 320 -3.93 -13.22 -3.32
CA LEU A 320 -3.12 -12.53 -4.32
C LEU A 320 -3.56 -11.06 -4.47
N SER A 321 -4.84 -10.76 -4.26
CA SER A 321 -5.40 -9.41 -4.39
C SER A 321 -4.84 -8.48 -3.33
N VAL A 322 -4.86 -8.88 -2.05
CA VAL A 322 -4.24 -8.09 -0.97
C VAL A 322 -2.74 -7.98 -1.17
N GLY A 323 -2.07 -9.04 -1.60
CA GLY A 323 -0.65 -9.02 -1.94
C GLY A 323 -0.31 -7.98 -3.01
N LEU A 324 -1.06 -7.98 -4.12
CA LEU A 324 -0.84 -7.02 -5.21
C LEU A 324 -1.22 -5.61 -4.81
N LEU A 325 -2.33 -5.41 -4.08
CA LEU A 325 -2.73 -4.12 -3.54
C LEU A 325 -1.60 -3.53 -2.68
N SER A 326 -1.06 -4.33 -1.76
CA SER A 326 0.03 -3.92 -0.87
C SER A 326 1.29 -3.54 -1.64
N TRP A 327 1.66 -4.34 -2.65
CA TRP A 327 2.79 -4.05 -3.53
C TRP A 327 2.60 -2.74 -4.31
N ALA A 328 1.44 -2.58 -4.95
CA ALA A 328 1.14 -1.42 -5.79
C ALA A 328 1.09 -0.13 -4.98
N HIS A 329 0.51 -0.14 -3.78
CA HIS A 329 0.30 1.09 -3.00
C HIS A 329 1.52 1.51 -2.19
N ASN A 330 2.36 0.56 -1.75
CA ASN A 330 3.44 0.84 -0.80
C ASN A 330 4.85 0.60 -1.35
N LEU A 331 5.02 -0.31 -2.32
CA LEU A 331 6.35 -0.66 -2.83
C LEU A 331 6.62 -0.07 -4.22
N LEU A 332 5.62 -0.03 -5.10
CA LEU A 332 5.77 0.54 -6.44
C LEU A 332 6.20 2.03 -6.42
N PRO A 333 5.67 2.91 -5.54
CA PRO A 333 6.18 4.28 -5.39
C PRO A 333 7.66 4.35 -5.01
N VAL A 334 8.11 3.40 -4.19
CA VAL A 334 9.51 3.32 -3.77
C VAL A 334 10.40 3.02 -4.97
N VAL A 335 10.00 2.10 -5.86
CA VAL A 335 10.72 1.79 -7.10
C VAL A 335 10.76 2.97 -8.07
N GLY A 336 9.63 3.70 -8.18
CA GLY A 336 9.54 4.90 -9.02
C GLY A 336 10.42 6.05 -8.54
N ASN A 337 10.89 6.02 -7.29
CA ASN A 337 11.80 7.01 -6.75
C ASN A 337 13.25 6.75 -7.22
N LYS A 338 13.95 7.82 -7.63
CA LYS A 338 15.36 7.79 -8.04
C LYS A 338 16.31 7.21 -6.97
N ASN A 339 15.91 7.27 -5.69
CA ASN A 339 16.71 6.79 -4.56
C ASN A 339 16.53 5.30 -4.24
N CYS A 340 15.75 4.56 -5.04
CA CYS A 340 15.61 3.11 -4.87
C CYS A 340 16.90 2.39 -5.24
N ASN A 341 17.55 1.76 -4.26
CA ASN A 341 18.77 1.02 -4.52
C ASN A 341 18.48 -0.31 -5.28
N PRO A 342 19.48 -0.91 -5.95
CA PRO A 342 19.28 -2.12 -6.74
C PRO A 342 18.77 -3.33 -5.93
N GLN A 343 19.18 -3.48 -4.67
CA GLN A 343 18.78 -4.61 -3.81
C GLN A 343 17.31 -4.52 -3.43
N SER A 344 16.85 -3.33 -3.02
CA SER A 344 15.45 -3.06 -2.73
C SER A 344 14.57 -3.23 -3.96
N ARG A 345 15.03 -2.74 -5.13
CA ARG A 345 14.32 -2.94 -6.40
C ARG A 345 14.18 -4.41 -6.76
N ASP A 346 15.26 -5.17 -6.62
CA ASP A 346 15.27 -6.62 -6.85
C ASP A 346 14.28 -7.34 -5.93
N LEU A 347 14.28 -7.01 -4.63
CA LEU A 347 13.39 -7.61 -3.65
C LEU A 347 11.91 -7.28 -3.91
N ILE A 348 11.60 -6.04 -4.28
CA ILE A 348 10.24 -5.61 -4.65
C ILE A 348 9.76 -6.35 -5.92
N LEU A 349 10.64 -6.57 -6.89
CA LEU A 349 10.35 -7.37 -8.09
C LEU A 349 10.09 -8.84 -7.75
N GLN A 350 10.92 -9.45 -6.88
CA GLN A 350 10.72 -10.84 -6.46
C GLN A 350 9.32 -11.09 -5.87
N LEU A 351 8.76 -10.11 -5.13
CA LEU A 351 7.42 -10.23 -4.57
C LEU A 351 6.35 -10.28 -5.67
N VAL A 352 6.34 -9.31 -6.59
CA VAL A 352 5.32 -9.27 -7.65
C VAL A 352 5.46 -10.44 -8.60
N GLU A 353 6.68 -10.84 -8.95
CA GLU A 353 6.92 -12.03 -9.77
C GLU A 353 6.35 -13.29 -9.11
N LYS A 354 6.53 -13.43 -7.79
CA LYS A 354 5.96 -14.57 -7.05
C LYS A 354 4.43 -14.54 -7.07
N ILE A 355 3.81 -13.37 -6.88
CA ILE A 355 2.34 -13.20 -6.94
C ILE A 355 1.84 -13.63 -8.32
N LEU A 356 2.48 -13.16 -9.39
CA LEU A 356 2.06 -13.42 -10.77
C LEU A 356 2.42 -14.82 -11.28
N SER A 357 3.40 -15.49 -10.65
CA SER A 357 3.76 -16.88 -10.96
C SER A 357 2.69 -17.88 -10.51
N ASN A 358 1.69 -17.46 -9.73
CA ASN A 358 0.57 -18.32 -9.38
C ASN A 358 -0.25 -18.65 -10.65
N PRO A 359 -0.52 -19.93 -10.96
CA PRO A 359 -1.28 -20.31 -12.17
C PRO A 359 -2.67 -19.67 -12.28
N LYS A 360 -3.28 -19.31 -11.14
CA LYS A 360 -4.59 -18.65 -11.07
C LYS A 360 -4.49 -17.12 -10.95
N ALA A 361 -3.29 -16.54 -10.99
CA ALA A 361 -3.06 -15.11 -10.79
C ALA A 361 -3.93 -14.25 -11.70
N ARG A 362 -3.96 -14.53 -13.00
CA ARG A 362 -4.78 -13.77 -13.95
C ARG A 362 -6.27 -13.83 -13.62
N ALA A 363 -6.79 -15.02 -13.33
CA ALA A 363 -8.21 -15.21 -13.00
C ALA A 363 -8.61 -14.49 -11.70
N ILE A 364 -7.71 -14.46 -10.71
CA ILE A 364 -7.96 -13.85 -9.40
C ILE A 364 -7.80 -12.32 -9.46
N LEU A 365 -6.75 -11.82 -10.12
CA LEU A 365 -6.32 -10.43 -10.02
C LEU A 365 -7.09 -9.49 -10.96
N VAL A 366 -7.42 -9.92 -12.18
CA VAL A 366 -8.06 -9.04 -13.19
C VAL A 366 -9.42 -8.54 -12.70
N ASN A 367 -10.17 -9.38 -11.99
CA ASN A 367 -11.43 -8.98 -11.35
C ASN A 367 -11.32 -8.91 -9.82
N GLY A 368 -10.09 -8.91 -9.30
CA GLY A 368 -9.81 -8.91 -7.87
C GLY A 368 -10.11 -7.54 -7.27
N ALA A 369 -10.77 -7.53 -6.12
CA ALA A 369 -10.96 -6.34 -5.32
C ALA A 369 -10.78 -6.73 -3.84
N VAL A 370 -10.10 -5.86 -3.08
CA VAL A 370 -9.92 -6.05 -1.63
C VAL A 370 -11.03 -5.33 -0.87
N ARG A 371 -11.34 -4.09 -1.25
CA ARG A 371 -12.46 -3.32 -0.72
C ARG A 371 -13.33 -2.79 -1.84
N LYS A 372 -14.61 -2.56 -1.54
CA LYS A 372 -15.56 -2.01 -2.50
C LYS A 372 -15.08 -0.65 -3.00
N GLY A 373 -14.85 -0.55 -4.31
CA GLY A 373 -14.39 0.68 -4.97
C GLY A 373 -12.87 0.91 -4.94
N GLU A 374 -12.10 0.09 -4.24
CA GLU A 374 -10.63 0.19 -4.20
C GLU A 374 -10.02 -0.69 -5.31
N ARG A 375 -9.25 -0.05 -6.19
CA ARG A 375 -8.55 -0.74 -7.29
C ARG A 375 -7.23 -1.31 -6.80
N LEU A 376 -6.87 -2.50 -7.27
CA LEU A 376 -5.55 -3.09 -6.99
C LEU A 376 -4.42 -2.18 -7.48
N ILE A 377 -4.56 -1.63 -8.68
CA ILE A 377 -3.62 -0.67 -9.28
C ILE A 377 -4.40 0.57 -9.71
N PRO A 378 -4.40 1.65 -8.90
CA PRO A 378 -5.06 2.91 -9.27
C PRO A 378 -4.24 3.69 -10.33
N PRO A 379 -4.85 4.67 -11.03
CA PRO A 379 -4.19 5.38 -12.14
C PRO A 379 -2.80 5.97 -11.83
N PRO A 380 -2.55 6.59 -10.67
CA PRO A 380 -1.21 7.10 -10.34
C PRO A 380 -0.15 5.99 -10.25
N MET A 381 -0.53 4.81 -9.74
CA MET A 381 0.36 3.65 -9.65
C MET A 381 0.58 3.03 -11.03
N PHE A 382 -0.46 3.03 -11.88
CA PHE A 382 -0.32 2.57 -13.26
C PHE A 382 0.61 3.48 -14.07
N GLU A 383 0.55 4.80 -13.87
CA GLU A 383 1.51 5.73 -14.49
C GLU A 383 2.96 5.39 -14.10
N ILE A 384 3.23 5.18 -12.80
CA ILE A 384 4.56 4.78 -12.32
C ILE A 384 4.99 3.47 -12.99
N LEU A 385 4.10 2.48 -13.05
CA LEU A 385 4.37 1.19 -13.69
C LEU A 385 4.76 1.35 -15.16
N VAL A 386 4.04 2.18 -15.93
CA VAL A 386 4.36 2.45 -17.34
C VAL A 386 5.75 3.10 -17.46
N ARG A 387 6.05 4.10 -16.64
CA ARG A 387 7.34 4.81 -16.66
C ARG A 387 8.53 3.90 -16.35
N ILE A 388 8.42 3.03 -15.33
CA ILE A 388 9.52 2.13 -14.94
C ILE A 388 9.69 0.96 -15.91
N THR A 389 8.63 0.58 -16.62
CA THR A 389 8.66 -0.49 -17.63
C THR A 389 9.31 0.01 -18.92
N PHE A 390 9.01 1.25 -19.33
CA PHE A 390 9.50 1.83 -20.59
C PHE A 390 10.40 3.05 -20.35
N PRO A 391 11.53 2.93 -19.62
CA PRO A 391 12.46 4.03 -19.47
C PRO A 391 13.16 4.35 -20.79
N ALA A 392 13.83 5.50 -20.88
CA ALA A 392 14.69 5.82 -22.01
C ALA A 392 15.80 4.77 -22.16
N SER A 393 16.29 4.52 -23.37
CA SER A 393 17.30 3.49 -23.64
C SER A 393 18.55 3.61 -22.75
N SER A 394 18.97 4.83 -22.43
CA SER A 394 20.11 5.12 -21.53
C SER A 394 19.86 4.80 -20.05
N ALA A 395 18.60 4.70 -19.63
CA ALA A 395 18.19 4.43 -18.25
C ALA A 395 17.77 2.97 -18.03
N ARG A 396 17.84 2.12 -19.07
CA ARG A 396 17.53 0.69 -18.95
C ARG A 396 18.54 -0.01 -18.06
N VAL A 397 18.04 -0.88 -17.19
CA VAL A 397 18.83 -1.73 -16.28
C VAL A 397 18.32 -3.17 -16.35
N LYS A 398 19.03 -4.14 -15.76
CA LYS A 398 18.57 -5.55 -15.70
C LYS A 398 17.15 -5.70 -15.14
N ALA A 399 16.77 -4.84 -14.19
CA ALA A 399 15.42 -4.84 -13.63
C ALA A 399 14.33 -4.43 -14.64
N THR A 400 14.68 -3.69 -15.70
CA THR A 400 13.73 -3.25 -16.73
C THR A 400 13.12 -4.45 -17.47
N GLU A 401 13.93 -5.44 -17.85
CA GLU A 401 13.45 -6.66 -18.52
C GLU A 401 12.46 -7.45 -17.64
N ARG A 402 12.67 -7.44 -16.32
CA ARG A 402 11.76 -8.07 -15.36
C ARG A 402 10.44 -7.31 -15.25
N PHE A 403 10.48 -5.97 -15.26
CA PHE A 403 9.25 -5.17 -15.34
C PHE A 403 8.48 -5.43 -16.63
N GLU A 404 9.17 -5.50 -17.77
CA GLU A 404 8.56 -5.85 -19.07
C GLU A 404 7.88 -7.22 -19.05
N ALA A 405 8.45 -8.20 -18.34
CA ALA A 405 7.87 -9.54 -18.21
C ALA A 405 6.56 -9.54 -17.39
N VAL A 406 6.48 -8.77 -16.30
CA VAL A 406 5.28 -8.70 -15.44
C VAL A 406 4.24 -7.71 -15.95
N TYR A 407 4.64 -6.74 -16.78
CA TYR A 407 3.81 -5.63 -17.22
C TYR A 407 2.50 -6.03 -17.90
N PRO A 408 2.42 -7.01 -18.82
CA PRO A 408 1.18 -7.31 -19.52
C PRO A 408 0.02 -7.66 -18.59
N LEU A 409 0.28 -8.50 -17.58
CA LEU A 409 -0.74 -8.88 -16.60
C LEU A 409 -1.09 -7.71 -15.66
N LEU A 410 -0.10 -6.95 -15.22
CA LEU A 410 -0.34 -5.78 -14.37
C LEU A 410 -1.13 -4.68 -15.10
N LYS A 411 -0.86 -4.46 -16.39
CA LYS A 411 -1.65 -3.59 -17.26
C LYS A 411 -3.09 -4.08 -17.34
N GLU A 412 -3.31 -5.37 -17.58
CA GLU A 412 -4.65 -5.93 -17.61
C GLU A 412 -5.42 -5.67 -16.30
N VAL A 413 -4.78 -5.89 -15.15
CA VAL A 413 -5.35 -5.60 -13.83
C VAL A 413 -5.66 -4.11 -13.66
N ALA A 414 -4.77 -3.21 -14.08
CA ALA A 414 -4.98 -1.77 -13.98
C ALA A 414 -6.14 -1.27 -14.85
N LEU A 415 -6.31 -1.85 -16.03
CA LEU A 415 -7.35 -1.50 -17.01
C LEU A 415 -8.69 -2.19 -16.76
N ALA A 416 -8.75 -3.22 -15.92
CA ALA A 416 -9.95 -3.98 -15.65
C ALA A 416 -11.03 -3.14 -14.94
N GLY A 417 -12.30 -3.51 -15.13
CA GLY A 417 -13.45 -2.85 -14.51
C GLY A 417 -14.71 -3.01 -15.36
N ALA A 418 -15.87 -2.78 -14.75
CA ALA A 418 -17.16 -2.82 -15.46
C ALA A 418 -17.26 -1.64 -16.45
N PRO A 419 -17.35 -1.90 -17.78
CA PRO A 419 -17.50 -0.86 -18.80
C PRO A 419 -18.73 0.02 -18.53
N GLY A 420 -18.61 1.32 -18.81
CA GLY A 420 -19.71 2.28 -18.66
C GLY A 420 -20.09 2.68 -17.21
N SER A 421 -19.56 2.02 -16.18
CA SER A 421 -19.83 2.39 -14.79
C SER A 421 -19.29 3.78 -14.44
N LYS A 422 -19.97 4.51 -13.53
CA LYS A 422 -19.56 5.88 -13.11
C LYS A 422 -18.12 5.93 -12.61
N ALA A 423 -17.71 4.94 -11.80
CA ALA A 423 -16.35 4.83 -11.29
C ALA A 423 -15.33 4.57 -12.42
N MET A 424 -15.67 3.70 -13.38
CA MET A 424 -14.80 3.42 -14.52
C MET A 424 -14.62 4.66 -15.41
N LYS A 425 -15.67 5.45 -15.64
CA LYS A 425 -15.56 6.69 -16.42
C LYS A 425 -14.50 7.64 -15.87
N GLN A 426 -14.50 7.88 -14.56
CA GLN A 426 -13.51 8.74 -13.89
C GLN A 426 -12.10 8.15 -13.97
N VAL A 427 -11.96 6.84 -13.79
CA VAL A 427 -10.67 6.14 -13.88
C VAL A 427 -10.10 6.24 -15.30
N THR A 428 -10.91 5.95 -16.32
CA THR A 428 -10.49 6.02 -17.72
C THR A 428 -10.07 7.43 -18.12
N GLN A 429 -10.74 8.46 -17.59
CA GLN A 429 -10.34 9.86 -17.75
C GLN A 429 -8.98 10.17 -17.14
N GLN A 430 -8.71 9.72 -15.90
CA GLN A 430 -7.39 9.86 -15.28
C GLN A 430 -6.30 9.12 -16.07
N ILE A 431 -6.61 7.91 -16.54
CA ILE A 431 -5.71 7.11 -17.37
C ILE A 431 -5.40 7.82 -18.69
N PHE A 432 -6.42 8.35 -19.36
CA PHE A 432 -6.27 9.12 -20.58
C PHE A 432 -5.32 10.32 -20.38
N THR A 433 -5.55 11.12 -19.33
CA THR A 433 -4.75 12.32 -19.05
C THR A 433 -3.27 12.01 -18.89
N PHE A 434 -2.90 11.03 -18.06
CA PHE A 434 -1.48 10.70 -17.90
C PHE A 434 -0.90 10.06 -19.18
N ALA A 435 -1.67 9.21 -19.87
CA ALA A 435 -1.21 8.54 -21.08
C ALA A 435 -0.97 9.53 -22.23
N LEU A 436 -1.83 10.53 -22.38
CA LEU A 436 -1.62 11.61 -23.35
C LEU A 436 -0.34 12.39 -23.04
N ARG A 437 -0.11 12.76 -21.76
CA ARG A 437 1.12 13.43 -21.35
C ARG A 437 2.36 12.57 -21.66
N LEU A 438 2.36 11.31 -21.25
CA LEU A 438 3.46 10.37 -21.48
C LEU A 438 3.78 10.17 -22.98
N ALA A 439 2.76 10.24 -23.84
CA ALA A 439 2.94 10.13 -25.29
C ALA A 439 3.75 11.29 -25.89
N GLY A 440 3.85 12.44 -25.20
CA GLY A 440 4.60 13.62 -25.63
C GLY A 440 5.98 13.79 -25.01
N GLU A 441 6.46 12.86 -24.17
CA GLU A 441 7.71 13.03 -23.40
C GLU A 441 9.01 12.69 -24.17
N GLY A 442 8.94 12.54 -25.50
CA GLY A 442 10.13 12.34 -26.36
C GLY A 442 10.82 10.97 -26.27
N ASN A 443 10.36 10.05 -25.41
CA ASN A 443 10.81 8.67 -25.40
C ASN A 443 9.94 7.81 -26.34
N PRO A 444 10.46 7.33 -27.48
CA PRO A 444 9.64 6.66 -28.50
C PRO A 444 9.01 5.34 -28.03
N VAL A 445 9.68 4.59 -27.14
CA VAL A 445 9.17 3.31 -26.64
C VAL A 445 8.01 3.55 -25.66
N LEU A 446 8.21 4.48 -24.73
CA LEU A 446 7.17 4.93 -23.80
C LEU A 446 5.99 5.55 -24.55
N ALA A 447 6.26 6.41 -25.53
CA ALA A 447 5.24 7.10 -26.29
C ALA A 447 4.36 6.12 -27.07
N LYS A 448 4.96 5.07 -27.65
CA LYS A 448 4.21 4.00 -28.32
C LYS A 448 3.22 3.32 -27.38
N GLU A 449 3.64 2.95 -26.18
CA GLU A 449 2.75 2.30 -25.20
C GLU A 449 1.68 3.27 -24.67
N ALA A 450 2.10 4.49 -24.32
CA ALA A 450 1.20 5.53 -23.82
C ALA A 450 0.11 5.91 -24.85
N THR A 451 0.47 5.96 -26.14
CA THR A 451 -0.51 6.18 -27.22
C THR A 451 -1.53 5.05 -27.28
N ALA A 452 -1.12 3.78 -27.12
CA ALA A 452 -2.07 2.66 -27.07
C ALA A 452 -3.01 2.76 -25.87
N ILE A 453 -2.51 3.15 -24.69
CA ILE A 453 -3.33 3.34 -23.49
C ILE A 453 -4.30 4.50 -23.67
N ALA A 454 -3.88 5.61 -24.28
CA ALA A 454 -4.74 6.76 -24.56
C ALA A 454 -5.88 6.39 -25.54
N ILE A 455 -5.57 5.62 -26.59
CA ILE A 455 -6.60 5.11 -27.52
C ILE A 455 -7.55 4.18 -26.79
N TRP A 456 -7.04 3.21 -26.01
CA TRP A 456 -7.88 2.35 -25.19
C TRP A 456 -8.85 3.18 -24.34
N ALA A 457 -8.35 4.23 -23.67
CA ALA A 457 -9.17 5.06 -22.80
C ALA A 457 -10.28 5.82 -23.56
N VAL A 458 -9.99 6.38 -24.74
CA VAL A 458 -10.99 7.03 -25.59
C VAL A 458 -12.03 6.03 -26.11
N THR A 459 -11.61 4.81 -26.47
CA THR A 459 -12.52 3.76 -26.96
C THR A 459 -13.42 3.19 -25.87
N GLU A 460 -12.93 3.17 -24.63
CA GLU A 460 -13.67 2.65 -23.48
C GLU A 460 -14.59 3.71 -22.86
N ASN A 461 -14.21 4.99 -22.97
CA ASN A 461 -15.01 6.12 -22.51
C ASN A 461 -14.80 7.36 -23.40
N VAL A 462 -15.76 7.63 -24.29
CA VAL A 462 -15.72 8.79 -25.18
C VAL A 462 -15.75 10.13 -24.43
N ASP A 463 -16.14 10.16 -23.15
CA ASP A 463 -16.05 11.38 -22.33
C ASP A 463 -14.59 11.85 -22.15
N CYS A 464 -13.59 11.00 -22.42
CA CYS A 464 -12.19 11.40 -22.49
C CYS A 464 -11.94 12.46 -23.58
N CYS A 465 -12.76 12.50 -24.64
CA CYS A 465 -12.65 13.50 -25.70
C CYS A 465 -12.85 14.94 -25.18
N LYS A 466 -13.57 15.15 -24.07
CA LYS A 466 -13.72 16.46 -23.44
C LYS A 466 -12.39 16.93 -22.83
N GLN A 467 -11.71 16.03 -22.12
CA GLN A 467 -10.39 16.32 -21.55
C GLN A 467 -9.33 16.47 -22.64
N TRP A 468 -9.40 15.63 -23.67
CA TRP A 468 -8.53 15.76 -24.84
C TRP A 468 -8.69 17.13 -25.50
N ASP A 469 -9.93 17.63 -25.62
CA ASP A 469 -10.17 18.95 -26.19
C ASP A 469 -9.48 20.08 -25.43
N ASN A 470 -9.51 20.02 -24.10
CA ASN A 470 -8.85 21.00 -23.23
C ASN A 470 -7.32 20.90 -23.32
N LEU A 471 -6.78 19.68 -23.32
CA LEU A 471 -5.33 19.42 -23.30
C LEU A 471 -4.65 19.49 -24.68
N TYR A 472 -5.42 19.65 -25.75
CA TYR A 472 -4.96 19.47 -27.13
C TYR A 472 -3.80 20.38 -27.53
N LYS A 473 -3.93 21.70 -27.27
CA LYS A 473 -2.91 22.69 -27.67
C LYS A 473 -1.60 22.48 -26.90
N GLU A 474 -1.69 22.11 -25.62
CA GLU A 474 -0.55 21.85 -24.73
C GLU A 474 0.16 20.52 -25.06
N ASN A 475 -0.59 19.53 -25.56
CA ASN A 475 -0.10 18.18 -25.85
C ASN A 475 -0.23 17.88 -27.35
N LEU A 476 0.15 18.82 -28.21
CA LEU A 476 -0.06 18.71 -29.66
C LEU A 476 0.68 17.52 -30.27
N GLU A 477 1.96 17.33 -29.93
CA GLU A 477 2.77 16.22 -30.45
C GLU A 477 2.18 14.85 -30.05
N ALA A 478 1.81 14.70 -28.79
CA ALA A 478 1.11 13.52 -28.28
C ALA A 478 -0.23 13.32 -29.00
N SER A 479 -0.99 14.39 -29.19
CA SER A 479 -2.29 14.34 -29.88
C SER A 479 -2.14 13.91 -31.34
N VAL A 480 -1.10 14.38 -32.04
CA VAL A 480 -0.77 13.92 -33.40
C VAL A 480 -0.49 12.42 -33.40
N ALA A 481 0.30 11.92 -32.44
CA ALA A 481 0.60 10.49 -32.34
C ALA A 481 -0.66 9.65 -32.11
N VAL A 482 -1.54 10.07 -31.19
CA VAL A 482 -2.83 9.42 -30.92
C VAL A 482 -3.75 9.46 -32.14
N LEU A 483 -3.90 10.60 -32.80
CA LEU A 483 -4.75 10.74 -33.99
C LEU A 483 -4.26 9.89 -35.16
N LYS A 484 -2.96 9.89 -35.44
CA LYS A 484 -2.36 9.04 -36.49
C LYS A 484 -2.62 7.57 -36.22
N ARG A 485 -2.30 7.12 -35.01
CA ARG A 485 -2.47 5.71 -34.65
C ARG A 485 -3.94 5.31 -34.66
N LEU A 486 -4.85 6.18 -34.24
CA LEU A 486 -6.29 5.95 -34.36
C LEU A 486 -6.76 5.85 -35.82
N VAL A 487 -6.14 6.59 -36.74
CA VAL A 487 -6.36 6.44 -38.19
C VAL A 487 -5.82 5.09 -38.68
N ASP A 488 -4.63 4.68 -38.26
CA ASP A 488 -4.01 3.43 -38.72
C ASP A 488 -4.76 2.21 -38.21
N GLU A 489 -5.14 2.20 -36.94
CA GLU A 489 -5.84 1.10 -36.24
C GLU A 489 -7.37 1.25 -36.23
N TRP A 490 -7.93 2.11 -37.09
CA TRP A 490 -9.36 2.46 -37.03
C TRP A 490 -10.29 1.25 -37.07
N LYS A 491 -9.95 0.22 -37.87
CA LYS A 491 -10.79 -0.98 -37.99
C LYS A 491 -10.97 -1.70 -36.66
N ASP A 492 -9.96 -1.64 -35.78
CA ASP A 492 -9.96 -2.32 -34.49
C ASP A 492 -10.81 -1.55 -33.47
N HIS A 493 -10.87 -0.22 -33.61
CA HIS A 493 -11.51 0.68 -32.65
C HIS A 493 -12.89 1.17 -33.08
N SER A 494 -13.21 1.10 -34.38
CA SER A 494 -14.41 1.74 -34.95
C SER A 494 -15.71 1.16 -34.41
N VAL A 495 -15.75 -0.14 -34.11
CA VAL A 495 -16.95 -0.81 -33.58
C VAL A 495 -17.31 -0.23 -32.21
N LYS A 496 -16.32 -0.04 -31.33
CA LYS A 496 -16.54 0.58 -30.01
C LYS A 496 -16.90 2.07 -30.13
N LEU A 497 -16.13 2.82 -30.93
CA LEU A 497 -16.34 4.27 -31.08
C LEU A 497 -17.64 4.63 -31.81
N SER A 498 -18.18 3.70 -32.60
CA SER A 498 -19.45 3.87 -33.32
C SER A 498 -20.61 3.09 -32.68
N SER A 499 -20.39 2.51 -31.49
CA SER A 499 -21.39 1.66 -30.81
C SER A 499 -22.65 2.43 -30.42
N SER A 500 -22.50 3.72 -30.09
CA SER A 500 -23.60 4.63 -29.76
C SER A 500 -23.61 5.86 -30.69
N PRO A 501 -24.80 6.33 -31.13
CA PRO A 501 -24.93 7.62 -31.80
C PRO A 501 -24.39 8.80 -30.98
N SER A 502 -24.50 8.77 -29.65
CA SER A 502 -23.97 9.84 -28.79
C SER A 502 -22.44 9.88 -28.82
N ASP A 503 -21.81 8.71 -28.88
CA ASP A 503 -20.35 8.58 -28.82
C ASP A 503 -19.75 9.00 -30.16
N THR A 504 -20.38 8.55 -31.25
CA THR A 504 -20.11 9.02 -32.61
C THR A 504 -20.23 10.54 -32.71
N ALA A 505 -21.28 11.13 -32.13
CA ALA A 505 -21.49 12.58 -32.15
C ALA A 505 -20.43 13.32 -31.32
N THR A 506 -20.05 12.79 -30.15
CA THR A 506 -19.03 13.37 -29.27
C THR A 506 -17.67 13.37 -29.95
N LEU A 507 -17.24 12.24 -30.51
CA LEU A 507 -15.98 12.15 -31.24
C LEU A 507 -15.96 13.07 -32.47
N ASN A 508 -17.05 13.12 -33.24
CA ASN A 508 -17.17 14.06 -34.36
C ASN A 508 -17.05 15.53 -33.93
N ARG A 509 -17.66 15.90 -32.80
CA ARG A 509 -17.57 17.25 -32.24
C ARG A 509 -16.13 17.59 -31.86
N THR A 510 -15.42 16.66 -31.23
CA THR A 510 -14.00 16.84 -30.88
C THR A 510 -13.12 16.94 -32.12
N MET A 511 -13.31 16.11 -33.14
CA MET A 511 -12.57 16.25 -34.40
C MET A 511 -12.82 17.62 -35.06
N LYS A 512 -14.06 18.13 -35.04
CA LYS A 512 -14.36 19.49 -35.54
C LYS A 512 -13.65 20.57 -34.74
N SER A 513 -13.64 20.45 -33.40
CA SER A 513 -12.93 21.37 -32.51
C SER A 513 -11.42 21.39 -32.80
N PHE A 514 -10.79 20.22 -32.94
CA PHE A 514 -9.37 20.11 -33.32
C PHE A 514 -9.08 20.77 -34.66
N ARG A 515 -9.93 20.53 -35.67
CA ARG A 515 -9.77 21.16 -36.99
C ARG A 515 -9.82 22.68 -36.92
N LEU A 516 -10.74 23.25 -36.13
CA LEU A 516 -10.81 24.70 -35.93
C LEU A 516 -9.52 25.24 -35.27
N LYS A 517 -9.06 24.58 -34.19
CA LYS A 517 -7.82 24.94 -33.48
C LYS A 517 -6.59 24.82 -34.40
N ASN A 518 -6.57 23.84 -35.31
CA ASN A 518 -5.49 23.65 -36.26
C ASN A 518 -5.49 24.73 -37.34
N GLU A 519 -6.67 25.06 -37.90
CA GLU A 519 -6.82 26.09 -38.90
C GLU A 519 -6.38 27.46 -38.36
N GLU A 520 -6.86 27.83 -37.18
CA GLU A 520 -6.42 29.02 -36.44
C GLU A 520 -4.87 29.06 -36.34
N ALA A 521 -4.25 28.02 -35.79
CA ALA A 521 -2.80 27.99 -35.60
C ALA A 521 -1.99 28.01 -36.91
N ILE A 522 -2.51 27.40 -37.99
CA ILE A 522 -1.87 27.40 -39.32
C ILE A 522 -1.94 28.80 -39.94
N THR A 523 -3.10 29.46 -39.86
CA THR A 523 -3.30 30.80 -40.42
C THR A 523 -2.51 31.87 -39.67
N GLU A 524 -2.39 31.75 -38.35
CA GLU A 524 -1.59 32.62 -37.50
C GLU A 524 -0.07 32.40 -37.63
N GLY A 525 0.38 31.40 -38.39
CA GLY A 525 1.80 31.12 -38.58
C GLY A 525 2.52 30.69 -37.30
N ARG A 526 1.83 30.02 -36.36
CA ARG A 526 2.43 29.58 -35.10
C ARG A 526 3.61 28.60 -35.33
N ALA A 527 4.52 28.58 -34.36
CA ALA A 527 5.49 27.50 -34.22
C ALA A 527 4.76 26.13 -34.27
N ASN A 528 5.41 25.11 -34.85
CA ASN A 528 4.85 23.77 -35.06
C ASN A 528 3.74 23.65 -36.14
N GLY A 529 3.68 24.56 -37.12
CA GLY A 529 2.70 24.49 -38.22
C GLY A 529 2.66 23.14 -38.97
N SER A 530 3.75 22.36 -39.00
CA SER A 530 3.76 21.00 -39.55
C SER A 530 2.90 20.02 -38.73
N LEU A 531 2.99 20.06 -37.40
CA LEU A 531 2.20 19.21 -36.50
C LEU A 531 0.71 19.53 -36.61
N TYR A 532 0.35 20.82 -36.68
CA TYR A 532 -1.04 21.24 -36.88
C TYR A 532 -1.63 20.75 -38.22
N LYS A 533 -0.86 20.82 -39.32
CA LYS A 533 -1.27 20.28 -40.63
C LYS A 533 -1.49 18.77 -40.58
N GLU A 534 -0.63 18.06 -39.86
CA GLU A 534 -0.70 16.62 -39.74
C GLU A 534 -1.86 16.15 -38.85
N ALA A 535 -2.11 16.86 -37.75
CA ALA A 535 -3.29 16.64 -36.92
C ALA A 535 -4.58 16.89 -37.71
N ASP A 536 -4.65 17.98 -38.49
CA ASP A 536 -5.83 18.30 -39.32
C ASP A 536 -6.08 17.21 -40.37
N LYS A 537 -5.03 16.71 -41.03
CA LYS A 537 -5.14 15.56 -41.96
C LYS A 537 -5.77 14.35 -41.27
N SER A 538 -5.29 14.02 -40.08
CA SER A 538 -5.80 12.87 -39.31
C SER A 538 -7.26 13.09 -38.89
N CYS A 539 -7.61 14.28 -38.40
CA CYS A 539 -8.98 14.64 -38.04
C CYS A 539 -9.94 14.54 -39.23
N LYS A 540 -9.52 15.00 -40.43
CA LYS A 540 -10.31 14.87 -41.66
C LYS A 540 -10.61 13.42 -42.01
N VAL A 541 -9.60 12.53 -41.89
CA VAL A 541 -9.79 11.10 -42.15
C VAL A 541 -10.76 10.48 -41.14
N ILE A 542 -10.61 10.78 -39.84
CA ILE A 542 -11.50 10.27 -38.80
C ILE A 542 -12.94 10.75 -39.02
N SER A 543 -13.16 12.05 -39.23
CA SER A 543 -14.50 12.60 -39.52
C SER A 543 -15.11 11.99 -40.78
N GLY A 544 -14.32 11.76 -41.84
CA GLY A 544 -14.78 11.12 -43.05
C GLY A 544 -15.17 9.65 -42.86
N ARG A 545 -14.55 8.95 -41.92
CA ARG A 545 -14.91 7.57 -41.57
C ARG A 545 -16.16 7.51 -40.70
N LEU A 546 -16.31 8.43 -39.76
CA LEU A 546 -17.50 8.55 -38.91
C LEU A 546 -18.75 8.90 -39.72
N SER A 547 -18.64 9.69 -40.79
CA SER A 547 -19.78 10.03 -41.66
C SER A 547 -20.19 8.89 -42.61
N ARG A 548 -19.27 7.98 -42.94
CA ARG A 548 -19.55 6.80 -43.78
C ARG A 548 -20.20 5.66 -43.00
N GLY A 549 -19.97 5.58 -41.69
CA GLY A 549 -20.51 4.53 -40.81
C GLY A 549 -22.03 4.53 -40.60
N SER A 550 -22.74 5.63 -40.90
CA SER A 550 -24.22 5.67 -40.88
C SER A 550 -24.88 5.45 -42.25
N GLY A 551 -24.09 5.08 -43.26
CA GLY A 551 -24.50 5.06 -44.68
C GLY A 551 -25.35 3.88 -45.15
N CYS A 552 -25.70 2.90 -44.31
CA CYS A 552 -26.53 1.75 -44.71
C CYS A 552 -28.02 1.92 -44.38
N LEU A 553 -28.53 3.16 -44.34
CA LEU A 553 -29.98 3.44 -44.26
C LEU A 553 -30.53 4.11 -45.52
N LYS A 554 -29.67 4.44 -46.50
CA LYS A 554 -30.14 4.94 -47.80
C LYS A 554 -30.63 3.81 -48.73
N GLY A 555 -30.23 2.56 -48.48
CA GLY A 555 -30.68 1.39 -49.27
C GLY A 555 -32.11 0.94 -48.95
N THR A 556 -32.59 1.16 -47.72
CA THR A 556 -33.96 0.80 -47.32
C THR A 556 -35.01 1.73 -47.92
N ALA A 557 -34.71 3.02 -48.11
CA ALA A 557 -35.62 3.93 -48.81
C ALA A 557 -35.80 3.56 -50.31
N ILE A 558 -34.74 3.07 -50.96
CA ILE A 558 -34.81 2.59 -52.34
C ILE A 558 -35.58 1.28 -52.42
N THR A 559 -35.40 0.38 -51.45
CA THR A 559 -36.13 -0.90 -51.40
C THR A 559 -37.63 -0.68 -51.17
N VAL A 560 -38.01 0.25 -50.28
CA VAL A 560 -39.43 0.60 -50.04
C VAL A 560 -40.07 1.28 -51.27
N MET A 561 -39.33 2.13 -52.00
CA MET A 561 -39.84 2.71 -53.25
C MET A 561 -40.00 1.68 -54.37
N VAL A 562 -39.08 0.70 -54.48
CA VAL A 562 -39.18 -0.39 -55.46
C VAL A 562 -40.35 -1.33 -55.12
N ILE A 563 -40.60 -1.60 -53.84
CA ILE A 563 -41.77 -2.40 -53.39
C ILE A 563 -43.08 -1.64 -53.65
N ALA A 564 -43.12 -0.32 -53.42
CA ALA A 564 -44.31 0.50 -53.70
C ALA A 564 -44.61 0.61 -55.20
N ALA A 565 -43.56 0.73 -56.04
CA ALA A 565 -43.71 0.72 -57.50
C ALA A 565 -44.13 -0.65 -58.03
N ALA A 566 -43.60 -1.74 -57.48
CA ALA A 566 -44.01 -3.10 -57.82
C ALA A 566 -45.47 -3.38 -57.42
N ALA A 567 -45.91 -2.91 -56.25
CA ALA A 567 -47.30 -3.04 -55.79
C ALA A 567 -48.29 -2.24 -56.67
N ALA A 568 -47.89 -1.09 -57.20
CA ALA A 568 -48.71 -0.31 -58.13
C ALA A 568 -48.83 -0.96 -59.52
N VAL A 569 -47.79 -1.67 -59.99
CA VAL A 569 -47.83 -2.43 -61.25
C VAL A 569 -48.63 -3.73 -61.08
N LEU A 570 -48.57 -4.35 -59.90
CA LEU A 570 -49.30 -5.59 -59.56
C LEU A 570 -50.82 -5.42 -59.44
N SER A 571 -51.34 -4.20 -59.30
CA SER A 571 -52.80 -3.96 -59.28
C SER A 571 -53.42 -3.96 -60.69
N SER A 572 -52.61 -4.00 -61.75
CA SER A 572 -53.05 -3.76 -63.13
C SER A 572 -53.05 -5.01 -64.02
N ASN A 573 -52.60 -6.19 -63.55
CA ASN A 573 -52.53 -7.36 -64.42
C ASN A 573 -52.55 -8.72 -63.67
N PRO A 574 -53.63 -9.53 -63.79
CA PRO A 574 -53.77 -10.79 -63.05
C PRO A 574 -52.86 -11.92 -63.56
N GLU A 575 -52.39 -11.91 -64.82
CA GLU A 575 -51.52 -12.97 -65.36
C GLU A 575 -50.07 -12.93 -64.83
N VAL A 576 -49.59 -11.76 -64.41
CA VAL A 576 -48.22 -11.58 -63.87
C VAL A 576 -48.08 -12.15 -62.45
N THR A 577 -49.19 -12.43 -61.77
CA THR A 577 -49.20 -12.91 -60.38
C THR A 577 -48.74 -14.37 -60.22
N ALA A 578 -48.90 -15.21 -61.26
CA ALA A 578 -48.55 -16.63 -61.18
C ALA A 578 -47.04 -16.88 -61.35
N GLU A 579 -46.37 -16.16 -62.26
CA GLU A 579 -44.92 -16.29 -62.46
C GLU A 579 -44.12 -15.72 -61.28
N LEU A 580 -44.60 -14.62 -60.68
CA LEU A 580 -43.97 -14.00 -59.50
C LEU A 580 -44.11 -14.86 -58.24
N LYS A 581 -45.20 -15.62 -58.10
CA LYS A 581 -45.37 -16.55 -56.97
C LYS A 581 -44.32 -17.66 -56.99
N ASN A 582 -44.04 -18.23 -58.16
CA ASN A 582 -42.96 -19.22 -58.33
C ASN A 582 -41.57 -18.61 -58.05
N LEU A 583 -41.37 -17.34 -58.40
CA LEU A 583 -40.10 -16.65 -58.17
C LEU A 583 -39.88 -16.32 -56.69
N VAL A 584 -40.92 -15.89 -55.98
CA VAL A 584 -40.91 -15.65 -54.52
C VAL A 584 -40.77 -16.95 -53.73
N ASP A 585 -41.42 -18.04 -54.15
CA ASP A 585 -41.30 -19.35 -53.53
C ASP A 585 -39.89 -19.95 -53.74
N SER A 586 -39.20 -19.63 -54.85
CA SER A 586 -37.81 -20.03 -55.10
C SER A 586 -36.77 -19.29 -54.25
N LEU A 587 -37.14 -18.14 -53.66
CA LEU A 587 -36.22 -17.25 -52.94
C LEU A 587 -36.06 -17.56 -51.44
N GLU A 588 -36.68 -18.64 -50.95
CA GLU A 588 -36.66 -19.09 -49.53
C GLU A 588 -36.83 -17.95 -48.49
N LEU A 589 -37.62 -16.92 -48.82
CA LEU A 589 -37.85 -15.73 -47.99
C LEU A 589 -38.46 -16.03 -46.59
N HIS A 590 -39.07 -17.21 -46.43
CA HIS A 590 -39.59 -17.69 -45.16
C HIS A 590 -38.50 -17.91 -44.09
N GLN A 591 -37.25 -18.14 -44.48
CA GLN A 591 -36.12 -18.26 -43.54
C GLN A 591 -35.71 -16.91 -42.93
N TYR A 592 -36.02 -15.80 -43.60
CA TYR A 592 -35.75 -14.43 -43.12
C TYR A 592 -36.96 -13.80 -42.41
N TYR A 593 -38.17 -14.24 -42.74
CA TYR A 593 -39.41 -13.67 -42.19
C TYR A 593 -39.67 -14.06 -40.73
N ASN A 594 -39.43 -15.33 -40.37
CA ASN A 594 -39.70 -15.85 -39.03
C ASN A 594 -38.81 -15.26 -37.91
N PRO A 595 -37.50 -15.04 -38.12
CA PRO A 595 -36.65 -14.37 -37.13
C PRO A 595 -37.06 -12.91 -36.89
N ILE A 596 -37.48 -12.20 -37.95
CA ILE A 596 -37.87 -10.78 -37.88
C ILE A 596 -39.18 -10.61 -37.09
N ILE A 597 -40.18 -11.48 -37.29
CA ILE A 597 -41.42 -11.44 -36.50
C ILE A 597 -41.19 -11.85 -35.04
N THR A 598 -40.25 -12.77 -34.80
CA THR A 598 -39.87 -13.18 -33.43
C THR A 598 -39.15 -12.06 -32.68
N ALA A 599 -38.34 -11.25 -33.38
CA ALA A 599 -37.66 -10.09 -32.81
C ALA A 599 -38.57 -8.85 -32.60
N ILE A 600 -39.77 -8.85 -33.17
CA ILE A 600 -40.75 -7.75 -33.00
C ILE A 600 -41.76 -8.07 -31.87
N LYS A 601 -41.84 -9.34 -31.42
CA LYS A 601 -42.77 -9.79 -30.38
C LYS A 601 -42.17 -9.95 -28.98
N ASN A 602 -40.85 -9.79 -28.83
CA ASN A 602 -40.13 -9.70 -27.55
C ASN A 602 -39.42 -8.35 -27.47
#